data_AF-A0A0F9XQT7-F1
#
_entry.id   AF-A0A0F9XQT7-F1
#
_cell.length_a   1.000
_cell.length_b   1.000
_cell.length_c   1.000
_cell.angle_alpha   90.00
_cell.angle_beta   90.00
_cell.angle_gamma   90.00
#
_symmetry.space_group_name_H-M   'P 1'
#
loop_
_entity.id
_entity.type
_entity.pdbx_description
1 polymer ?
#
loop_
_entity_poly.entity_id
_entity_poly.type
_entity_poly.pdbx_seq_one_letter_code
_entity_poly.pdbx_strand_id
1 'polypeptide(L)'
;MKSILAILTLAVGLATADTLTIDLHAGSCQDTAFQTFTIGNIGECHPAHEAFNFYVQHNIAQSFFGRNLGIRAFRNGDCTGAFSTNSLSNSRQCISAEGASFMLTNIN
;
A
#
# COMPACT_ATOMS: atom_id res chain seq x y z
N MET A 1 15.61 -55.29 -14.12
CA MET A 1 14.80 -54.14 -14.56
C MET A 1 15.17 -52.96 -13.66
N LYS A 2 15.82 -51.92 -14.21
CA LYS A 2 16.24 -50.72 -13.46
C LYS A 2 15.14 -49.68 -13.58
N SER A 3 14.35 -49.50 -12.53
CA SER A 3 13.35 -48.42 -12.46
C SER A 3 14.07 -47.10 -12.16
N ILE A 4 14.05 -46.20 -13.14
CA ILE A 4 14.51 -44.82 -12.98
C ILE A 4 13.34 -44.04 -12.39
N LEU A 5 13.48 -43.62 -11.14
CA LEU A 5 12.53 -42.76 -10.45
C LEU A 5 12.73 -41.33 -10.97
N ALA A 6 11.87 -40.87 -11.88
CA ALA A 6 11.85 -39.47 -12.31
C ALA A 6 11.17 -38.63 -11.24
N ILE A 7 11.96 -37.85 -10.50
CA ILE A 7 11.46 -36.85 -9.56
C ILE A 7 11.03 -35.63 -10.39
N LEU A 8 9.72 -35.45 -10.55
CA LEU A 8 9.13 -34.26 -11.15
C LEU A 8 9.20 -33.12 -10.11
N THR A 9 10.21 -32.27 -10.19
CA THR A 9 10.26 -31.03 -9.41
C THR A 9 9.22 -30.05 -9.96
N LEU A 10 8.06 -29.96 -9.31
CA LEU A 10 7.12 -28.87 -9.53
C LEU A 10 7.78 -27.56 -9.04
N ALA A 11 8.38 -26.82 -9.95
CA ALA A 11 8.67 -25.41 -9.73
C ALA A 11 7.34 -24.64 -9.82
N VAL A 12 6.64 -24.54 -8.69
CA VAL A 12 5.51 -23.60 -8.56
C VAL A 12 6.12 -22.20 -8.57
N GLY A 13 6.06 -21.53 -9.71
CA GLY A 13 6.47 -20.13 -9.82
C GLY A 13 5.63 -19.28 -8.87
N LEU A 14 6.27 -18.76 -7.82
CA LEU A 14 5.66 -17.78 -6.93
C LEU A 14 5.54 -16.47 -7.73
N ALA A 15 4.36 -16.19 -8.27
CA ALA A 15 4.07 -14.85 -8.77
C ALA A 15 4.13 -13.88 -7.58
N THR A 16 5.06 -12.93 -7.60
CA THR A 16 5.11 -11.87 -6.60
C THR A 16 3.90 -10.97 -6.80
N ALA A 17 3.09 -10.78 -5.75
CA ALA A 17 1.97 -9.85 -5.82
C ALA A 17 2.46 -8.43 -6.06
N ASP A 18 1.73 -7.66 -6.87
CA ASP A 18 2.01 -6.24 -7.06
C ASP A 18 1.61 -5.46 -5.81
N THR A 19 2.53 -4.63 -5.32
CA THR A 19 2.36 -3.90 -4.06
C THR A 19 2.87 -2.47 -4.15
N LEU A 20 2.53 -1.67 -3.14
CA LEU A 20 3.14 -0.39 -2.82
C LEU A 20 3.41 -0.30 -1.31
N THR A 21 4.35 0.55 -0.92
CA THR A 21 4.65 0.82 0.49
C THR A 21 4.10 2.18 0.91
N ILE A 22 3.49 2.24 2.10
CA ILE A 22 3.01 3.46 2.75
C ILE A 22 3.70 3.60 4.10
N ASP A 23 4.43 4.70 4.28
CA ASP A 23 4.98 5.13 5.56
C ASP A 23 4.06 6.19 6.18
N LEU A 24 3.66 6.01 7.43
CA LEU A 24 2.83 6.95 8.19
C LEU A 24 3.68 7.76 9.16
N HIS A 25 3.41 9.07 9.21
CA HIS A 25 4.18 10.02 10.00
C HIS A 25 3.27 10.98 10.79
N ALA A 26 3.70 11.29 12.01
CA ALA A 26 2.96 12.17 12.92
C ALA A 26 3.24 13.66 12.69
N GLY A 27 4.50 14.08 12.50
CA GLY A 27 4.89 15.49 12.42
C GLY A 27 5.31 15.95 11.03
N SER A 28 6.16 15.17 10.36
CA SER A 28 6.63 15.44 9.00
C SER A 28 7.10 14.15 8.31
N CYS A 29 7.21 14.17 6.98
CA CYS A 29 7.77 13.04 6.22
C CYS A 29 9.29 12.86 6.37
N GLN A 30 9.97 13.77 7.09
CA GLN A 30 11.40 13.62 7.43
C GLN A 30 11.60 12.91 8.77
N ASP A 31 10.54 12.80 9.56
CA ASP A 31 10.57 12.10 10.83
C ASP A 31 10.61 10.59 10.56
N THR A 32 10.95 9.80 11.58
CA THR A 32 10.83 8.34 11.47
C THR A 32 9.36 7.97 11.29
N ALA A 33 9.07 7.11 10.32
CA ALA A 33 7.73 6.55 10.15
C ALA A 33 7.38 5.74 11.42
N PHE A 34 6.25 6.03 12.03
CA PHE A 34 5.81 5.28 13.21
C PHE A 34 5.17 3.93 12.82
N GLN A 35 4.73 3.82 11.56
CA GLN A 35 4.15 2.60 11.00
C GLN A 35 4.35 2.56 9.49
N THR A 36 4.70 1.39 8.97
CA THR A 36 4.87 1.13 7.54
C THR A 36 3.98 -0.03 7.12
N PHE A 37 3.32 0.10 5.97
CA PHE A 37 2.50 -0.93 5.36
C PHE A 37 3.01 -1.29 3.98
N THR A 38 2.87 -2.56 3.61
CA THR A 38 2.98 -3.01 2.22
C THR A 38 1.64 -3.57 1.80
N ILE A 39 1.01 -2.92 0.81
CA ILE A 39 -0.39 -3.19 0.42
C ILE A 39 -0.49 -3.40 -1.09
N GLY A 40 -1.52 -4.11 -1.53
CA GLY A 40 -1.78 -4.34 -2.95
C GLY A 40 -3.26 -4.55 -3.31
N ASN A 41 -4.09 -4.88 -2.32
CA ASN A 41 -5.52 -5.06 -2.53
C ASN A 41 -6.23 -3.70 -2.58
N ILE A 42 -7.02 -3.50 -3.64
CA ILE A 42 -7.85 -2.31 -3.80
C ILE A 42 -9.08 -2.46 -2.89
N GLY A 43 -9.38 -1.42 -2.11
CA GLY A 43 -10.53 -1.34 -1.21
C GLY A 43 -10.32 -1.97 0.17
N GLU A 44 -9.16 -2.56 0.43
CA GLU A 44 -8.82 -3.07 1.76
C GLU A 44 -8.56 -1.89 2.73
N CYS A 45 -9.19 -1.93 3.90
CA CYS A 45 -9.02 -0.91 4.93
C CYS A 45 -7.83 -1.24 5.84
N HIS A 46 -6.96 -0.25 6.02
CA HIS A 46 -5.79 -0.37 6.89
C HIS A 46 -5.89 0.64 8.05
N PRO A 47 -6.29 0.21 9.26
CA PRO A 47 -6.25 1.05 10.46
C PRO A 47 -4.80 1.36 10.85
N ALA A 48 -4.51 2.62 11.14
CA ALA A 48 -3.24 3.01 11.71
C ALA A 48 -3.23 2.73 13.23
N HIS A 49 -2.05 2.51 13.80
CA HIS A 49 -1.89 2.35 15.26
C HIS A 49 -2.23 3.65 16.01
N GLU A 50 -1.99 4.79 15.37
CA GLU A 50 -2.31 6.14 15.85
C GLU A 50 -2.63 7.05 14.65
N ALA A 51 -3.18 8.24 14.91
CA ALA A 51 -3.48 9.19 13.85
C ALA A 51 -2.19 9.72 13.19
N PHE A 52 -2.18 9.76 11.86
CA PHE A 52 -1.11 10.36 11.06
C PHE A 52 -1.54 11.71 10.52
N ASN A 53 -0.57 12.60 10.31
CA ASN A 53 -0.79 13.88 9.60
C ASN A 53 -0.15 13.87 8.20
N PHE A 54 0.78 12.95 7.97
CA PHE A 54 1.49 12.82 6.71
C PHE A 54 1.67 11.34 6.36
N TYR A 55 1.76 11.06 5.07
CA TYR A 55 2.22 9.77 4.59
C TYR A 55 3.13 9.90 3.37
N VAL A 56 3.97 8.88 3.17
CA VAL A 56 4.83 8.75 2.00
C VAL A 56 4.48 7.47 1.25
N GLN A 57 4.26 7.60 -0.05
CA GLN A 57 4.10 6.47 -0.96
C GLN A 57 5.40 6.18 -1.69
N HIS A 58 5.83 4.91 -1.71
CA HIS A 58 7.03 4.48 -2.43
C HIS A 58 6.98 2.98 -2.78
N ASN A 59 7.99 2.49 -3.49
CA ASN A 59 8.09 1.10 -3.96
C ASN A 59 6.82 0.62 -4.69
N ILE A 60 6.22 1.51 -5.49
CA ILE A 60 4.95 1.25 -6.17
C ILE A 60 5.21 0.35 -7.38
N ALA A 61 4.52 -0.80 -7.43
CA ALA A 61 4.54 -1.69 -8.58
C ALA A 61 4.11 -0.94 -9.86
N GLN A 62 4.85 -1.15 -10.95
CA GLN A 62 4.61 -0.43 -12.20
C GLN A 62 3.21 -0.67 -12.78
N SER A 63 2.63 -1.84 -12.51
CA SER A 63 1.28 -2.20 -12.93
C SER A 63 0.17 -1.35 -12.28
N PHE A 64 0.47 -0.58 -11.23
CA PHE A 64 -0.51 0.32 -10.59
C PHE A 64 -0.68 1.64 -11.35
N PHE A 65 0.30 2.03 -12.16
CA PHE A 65 0.20 3.25 -12.98
C PHE A 65 -0.76 3.04 -14.16
N GLY A 66 -1.51 4.08 -14.52
CA GLY A 66 -2.54 4.02 -15.57
C GLY A 66 -3.89 3.41 -15.13
N ARG A 67 -4.01 2.98 -13.86
CA ARG A 67 -5.25 2.38 -13.30
C ARG A 67 -6.12 3.35 -12.51
N ASN A 68 -5.81 4.65 -12.56
CA ASN A 68 -6.45 5.72 -11.77
C ASN A 68 -6.59 5.36 -10.27
N LEU A 69 -5.49 4.89 -9.67
CA LEU A 69 -5.41 4.50 -8.27
C LEU A 69 -4.81 5.61 -7.41
N GLY A 70 -5.23 5.65 -6.15
CA GLY A 70 -4.74 6.57 -5.13
C GLY A 70 -4.92 6.05 -3.73
N ILE A 71 -4.32 6.76 -2.78
CA ILE A 71 -4.50 6.51 -1.35
C ILE A 71 -5.59 7.43 -0.83
N ARG A 72 -6.63 6.82 -0.27
CA ARG A 72 -7.69 7.53 0.45
C ARG A 72 -7.44 7.41 1.95
N ALA A 73 -7.20 8.54 2.60
CA ALA A 73 -7.00 8.65 4.05
C ALA A 73 -8.30 9.10 4.71
N PHE A 74 -8.73 8.40 5.76
CA PHE A 74 -9.96 8.65 6.50
C PHE A 74 -9.66 9.17 7.90
N ARG A 75 -10.51 10.06 8.40
CA ARG A 75 -10.40 10.58 9.78
C ARG A 75 -10.69 9.51 10.84
N ASN A 76 -11.47 8.49 10.52
CA ASN A 76 -11.81 7.40 11.43
C ASN A 76 -10.95 6.17 11.17
N GLY A 77 -10.75 5.32 12.19
CA GLY A 77 -9.92 4.11 12.10
C GLY A 77 -10.53 2.96 11.29
N ASP A 78 -11.80 3.05 10.88
CA ASP A 78 -12.55 2.00 10.20
C ASP A 78 -12.80 2.29 8.71
N CYS A 79 -12.07 3.25 8.15
CA CYS A 79 -12.25 3.73 6.78
C CYS A 79 -13.64 4.32 6.49
N THR A 80 -14.21 5.00 7.48
CA THR A 80 -15.45 5.76 7.35
C THR A 80 -15.24 7.25 7.60
N GLY A 81 -16.30 8.03 7.39
CA GLY A 81 -16.28 9.46 7.68
C GLY A 81 -15.55 10.30 6.64
N ALA A 82 -15.11 11.49 7.05
CA ALA A 82 -14.43 12.43 6.16
C ALA A 82 -13.10 11.85 5.67
N PHE A 83 -12.80 12.09 4.39
CA PHE A 83 -11.60 11.57 3.74
C PHE A 83 -10.94 12.59 2.82
N SER A 84 -9.67 12.35 2.54
CA SER A 84 -8.94 12.95 1.42
C SER A 84 -8.44 11.84 0.49
N THR A 85 -8.18 12.14 -0.77
CA THR A 85 -7.63 11.17 -1.72
C THR A 85 -6.52 11.83 -2.51
N ASN A 86 -5.38 11.14 -2.64
CA ASN A 86 -4.26 11.60 -3.46
C ASN A 86 -3.84 10.48 -4.41
N SER A 87 -3.53 10.85 -5.64
CA SER A 87 -3.13 9.89 -6.67
C SER A 87 -1.78 9.25 -6.39
N LEU A 88 -1.62 8.01 -6.82
CA LEU A 88 -0.31 7.38 -6.86
C LEU A 88 0.61 8.17 -7.80
N SER A 89 1.86 8.34 -7.38
CA SER A 89 2.89 9.06 -8.10
C SER A 89 4.13 8.18 -8.19
N ASN A 90 4.79 8.25 -9.35
CA ASN A 90 6.07 7.58 -9.60
C ASN A 90 7.25 8.24 -8.85
N SER A 91 7.00 9.33 -8.13
CA SER A 91 7.97 9.98 -7.26
C SER A 91 7.61 9.75 -5.79
N ARG A 92 8.64 9.67 -4.94
CA ARG A 92 8.47 9.61 -3.48
C ARG A 92 7.89 10.94 -3.01
N GLN A 93 6.57 11.00 -2.87
CA GLN A 93 5.84 12.21 -2.49
C GLN A 93 5.53 12.20 -0.99
N CYS A 94 5.80 13.31 -0.34
CA CYS A 94 5.30 13.60 1.00
C CYS A 94 3.92 14.22 0.88
N ILE A 95 2.91 13.54 1.40
CA ILE A 95 1.52 13.99 1.30
C ILE A 95 1.06 14.44 2.69
N SER A 96 0.62 15.70 2.78
CA SER A 96 -0.05 16.24 3.97
C SER A 96 -1.52 15.83 3.92
N ALA A 97 -1.87 14.82 4.70
CA ALA A 97 -3.20 14.24 4.75
C ALA A 97 -3.39 13.58 6.11
N GLU A 98 -4.30 14.15 6.90
CA GLU A 98 -4.61 13.67 8.23
C GLU A 98 -5.56 12.47 8.17
N GLY A 99 -5.27 11.42 8.94
CA GLY A 99 -6.12 10.23 9.02
C GLY A 99 -5.80 9.29 10.18
N ALA A 100 -6.71 8.35 10.42
CA ALA A 100 -6.57 7.23 11.36
C ALA A 100 -6.67 5.87 10.64
N SER A 101 -7.06 5.86 9.36
CA SER A 101 -6.95 4.71 8.47
C SER A 101 -6.78 5.14 7.02
N PHE A 102 -6.44 4.20 6.14
CA PHE A 102 -6.37 4.45 4.71
C PHE A 102 -6.70 3.20 3.90
N MET A 103 -6.91 3.39 2.60
CA MET A 103 -7.00 2.32 1.61
C MET A 103 -6.38 2.73 0.28
N LEU A 104 -5.90 1.74 -0.48
CA LEU A 104 -5.70 1.88 -1.92
C LEU A 104 -7.06 1.81 -2.62
N THR A 105 -7.42 2.80 -3.43
CA THR A 105 -8.72 2.86 -4.10
C THR A 105 -8.59 3.40 -5.52
N ASN A 106 -9.63 3.17 -6.34
CA ASN A 106 -9.85 3.96 -7.55
C ASN A 106 -10.27 5.39 -7.17
N ILE A 107 -9.89 6.37 -7.98
CA ILE A 107 -10.17 7.80 -7.79
C ILE A 107 -11.37 8.27 -8.65
N ASN A 108 -12.03 7.36 -9.37
CA ASN A 108 -13.22 7.68 -10.16
C ASN A 108 -14.42 8.03 -9.27
#